data_AF-A0A432K4T1-F1
#
_entry.id   AF-A0A432K4T1-F1
#
_cell.length_a   1.000
_cell.length_b   1.000
_cell.length_c   1.000
_cell.angle_alpha   90.00
_cell.angle_beta   90.00
_cell.angle_gamma   90.00
#
_symmetry.space_group_name_H-M   'P 1'
#
loop_
_entity.id
_entity.type
_entity.pdbx_description
1 polymer ?
#
loop_
_entity_poly.entity_id
_entity_poly.type
_entity_poly.pdbx_seq_one_letter_code
_entity_poly.pdbx_strand_id
1 'polypeptide(L)'
;MATIRKSLTITAAQEEWIKLQIKNGGFANDSEYIRHLIRLDEERNREFLITKAAIQDGYDSGVSSKIRSVDEIIEAAIVRKRNRNA
;
A
#
# COMPACT_ATOMS: atom_id res chain seq x y z
N MET A 1 3.17 -14.36 -13.65
CA MET A 1 2.45 -13.06 -13.71
C MET A 1 2.66 -12.45 -15.09
N ALA A 2 1.61 -11.94 -15.72
CA ALA A 2 1.77 -11.18 -16.96
C ALA A 2 2.54 -9.88 -16.69
N THR A 3 3.47 -9.53 -17.56
CA THR A 3 4.21 -8.27 -17.51
C THR A 3 3.65 -7.29 -18.54
N ILE A 4 3.56 -6.00 -18.17
CA ILE A 4 3.16 -4.92 -19.07
C ILE A 4 4.40 -4.10 -19.40
N ARG A 5 4.67 -3.90 -20.69
CA ARG A 5 5.79 -3.04 -21.14
C ARG A 5 5.41 -1.58 -20.96
N LYS A 6 6.27 -0.81 -20.28
CA LYS A 6 6.14 0.64 -20.12
C LYS A 6 7.44 1.32 -20.54
N SER A 7 7.36 2.38 -21.34
CA SER A 7 8.51 3.25 -21.64
C SER A 7 8.66 4.27 -20.51
N LEU A 8 9.90 4.47 -20.06
CA LEU A 8 10.26 5.35 -18.94
C LEU A 8 11.42 6.23 -19.37
N THR A 9 11.36 7.52 -19.03
CA THR A 9 12.49 8.44 -19.19
C THR A 9 13.24 8.51 -17.87
N ILE A 10 14.54 8.27 -17.91
CA ILE A 10 15.43 8.32 -16.76
C ILE A 10 16.67 9.15 -17.08
N THR A 11 17.38 9.57 -16.05
CA THR A 11 18.64 10.29 -16.19
C THR A 11 19.78 9.35 -16.58
N ALA A 12 20.85 9.89 -17.18
CA ALA A 12 22.05 9.12 -17.50
C ALA A 12 22.68 8.46 -16.26
N ALA A 13 22.68 9.15 -15.12
CA ALA A 13 23.18 8.61 -13.85
C ALA A 13 22.36 7.40 -13.37
N GLN A 14 21.03 7.43 -13.55
CA GLN A 14 20.18 6.29 -13.22
C GLN A 14 20.44 5.09 -14.14
N GLU A 15 20.65 5.33 -15.44
CA GLU A 15 21.01 4.28 -16.40
C GLU A 15 22.33 3.59 -16.01
N GLU A 16 23.37 4.36 -15.69
CA GLU A 16 24.66 3.81 -15.23
C GLU A 16 24.52 3.00 -13.94
N TRP A 17 23.72 3.51 -13.01
CA TRP A 17 23.42 2.80 -11.77
C TRP A 17 22.72 1.46 -12.02
N ILE A 18 21.70 1.43 -12.88
CA ILE A 18 20.97 0.19 -13.22
C ILE A 18 21.93 -0.83 -13.84
N LYS A 19 22.79 -0.41 -14.77
CA LYS A 19 23.80 -1.28 -15.39
C LYS A 19 24.79 -1.86 -14.37
N LEU A 20 25.21 -1.08 -13.39
CA LEU A 20 26.09 -1.56 -12.31
C LEU A 20 25.41 -2.68 -11.51
N GLN A 21 24.12 -2.52 -11.18
CA GLN A 21 23.36 -3.51 -10.41
C GLN A 21 23.17 -4.83 -11.18
N ILE A 22 22.97 -4.74 -12.49
CA ILE A 22 22.93 -5.91 -13.39
C ILE A 22 24.30 -6.59 -13.45
N LYS A 23 25.39 -5.81 -13.63
CA LYS A 23 26.76 -6.33 -13.70
C LYS A 23 27.19 -7.05 -12.43
N ASN A 24 26.71 -6.60 -11.27
CA ASN A 24 26.96 -7.24 -9.97
C ASN A 24 26.20 -8.58 -9.81
N GLY A 25 25.44 -9.01 -10.81
CA GLY A 25 24.80 -10.33 -10.86
C GLY A 25 23.47 -10.40 -10.11
N GLY A 26 22.96 -9.28 -9.61
CA GLY A 26 21.69 -9.25 -8.85
C GLY A 26 20.44 -9.30 -9.72
N PHE A 27 20.55 -8.93 -11.01
CA PHE A 27 19.41 -8.75 -11.92
C PHE A 27 19.82 -9.07 -13.36
N ALA A 28 18.91 -9.65 -14.16
CA ALA A 28 19.18 -10.01 -15.55
C ALA A 28 18.94 -8.85 -16.54
N ASN A 29 18.11 -7.87 -16.17
CA ASN A 29 17.78 -6.72 -17.02
C ASN A 29 17.21 -5.54 -16.21
N ASP A 30 17.09 -4.39 -16.87
CA ASP A 30 16.59 -3.14 -16.28
C ASP A 30 15.18 -3.29 -15.72
N SER A 31 14.30 -3.97 -16.45
CA SER A 31 12.90 -4.15 -16.03
C SER A 31 12.81 -4.96 -14.74
N GLU A 32 13.74 -5.87 -14.48
CA GLU A 32 13.81 -6.62 -13.24
C GLU A 32 14.25 -5.77 -12.07
N TYR A 33 15.28 -4.97 -12.26
CA TYR A 33 15.77 -4.06 -11.23
C TYR A 33 14.74 -2.97 -10.89
N ILE A 34 14.08 -2.39 -11.90
CA ILE A 34 13.01 -1.41 -11.68
C ILE A 34 11.83 -2.05 -10.93
N ARG A 35 11.42 -3.27 -11.27
CA ARG A 35 10.39 -3.99 -10.51
C ARG A 35 10.81 -4.24 -9.06
N HIS A 36 12.07 -4.56 -8.82
CA HIS A 36 12.59 -4.70 -7.46
C HIS A 36 12.51 -3.39 -6.67
N LEU A 37 12.93 -2.26 -7.27
CA LEU A 37 12.83 -0.94 -6.63
C LEU A 37 11.38 -0.55 -6.31
N ILE A 38 10.44 -0.83 -7.22
CA ILE A 38 9.02 -0.55 -6.98
C ILE A 38 8.49 -1.38 -5.80
N ARG A 39 8.83 -2.67 -5.72
CA ARG A 39 8.40 -3.50 -4.57
C ARG A 39 8.98 -3.01 -3.26
N LEU A 40 10.24 -2.59 -3.27
CA LEU A 40 10.91 -2.08 -2.08
C LEU A 40 10.28 -0.75 -1.62
N ASP A 41 9.87 0.11 -2.56
CA ASP A 41 9.10 1.31 -2.25
C ASP A 41 7.71 0.96 -1.69
N GLU A 42 7.00 0.03 -2.34
CA GLU A 42 5.70 -0.45 -1.86
C GLU A 42 5.79 -1.02 -0.44
N GLU A 43 6.81 -1.83 -0.16
CA GLU A 43 7.00 -2.44 1.16
C GLU A 43 7.30 -1.41 2.24
N ARG A 44 8.19 -0.44 1.96
CA ARG A 44 8.47 0.66 2.90
C ARG A 44 7.24 1.53 3.16
N ASN A 45 6.41 1.73 2.15
CA ASN A 45 5.24 2.60 2.21
C ASN A 45 3.95 1.84 2.56
N ARG A 46 3.98 0.51 2.72
CA ARG A 46 2.79 -0.34 2.86
C ARG A 46 1.87 0.12 3.98
N GLU A 47 2.41 0.23 5.19
CA GLU A 47 1.65 0.63 6.38
C GLU A 47 1.07 2.04 6.25
N PHE A 48 1.84 2.96 5.68
CA PHE A 48 1.38 4.32 5.40
C PHE A 48 0.22 4.33 4.40
N LEU A 49 0.35 3.58 3.30
CA LEU A 49 -0.68 3.50 2.26
C LEU A 49 -1.97 2.84 2.78
N ILE A 50 -1.85 1.77 3.57
CA ILE A 50 -3.00 1.11 4.23
C ILE A 50 -3.71 2.10 5.16
N THR A 51 -2.95 2.80 6.00
CA THR A 51 -3.50 3.78 6.94
C THR A 51 -4.19 4.93 6.20
N LYS A 52 -3.54 5.46 5.17
CA LYS A 52 -4.08 6.54 4.33
C LYS A 52 -5.38 6.11 3.65
N ALA A 53 -5.44 4.88 3.12
CA ALA A 53 -6.65 4.34 2.51
C ALA A 53 -7.78 4.21 3.53
N ALA A 54 -7.52 3.65 4.72
CA ALA A 54 -8.54 3.51 5.77
C ALA A 54 -9.09 4.86 6.26
N ILE A 55 -8.23 5.88 6.33
CA ILE A 55 -8.65 7.26 6.65
C ILE A 55 -9.53 7.82 5.54
N GLN A 56 -9.15 7.65 4.27
CA GLN A 56 -9.94 8.11 3.13
C GLN A 56 -11.31 7.43 3.09
N ASP A 57 -11.36 6.12 3.29
CA ASP A 57 -12.62 5.37 3.40
C ASP A 57 -13.51 5.93 4.54
N GLY A 58 -12.90 6.33 5.65
CA GLY A 58 -13.58 7.01 6.75
C GLY A 58 -14.18 8.36 6.33
N TYR A 59 -13.44 9.18 5.59
CA TYR A 59 -13.96 10.44 5.05
C TYR A 59 -15.08 10.22 4.04
N ASP A 60 -14.91 9.27 3.13
CA ASP A 60 -15.88 8.94 2.08
C ASP A 60 -17.17 8.32 2.67
N SER A 61 -17.08 7.69 3.84
CA SER A 61 -18.25 7.20 4.58
C SER A 61 -19.16 8.31 5.13
N GLY A 62 -18.69 9.56 5.10
CA GLY A 62 -19.43 10.73 5.56
C GLY A 62 -19.55 10.85 7.08
N VAL A 63 -20.17 11.94 7.53
CA VAL A 63 -20.33 12.22 8.96
C VAL A 63 -21.53 11.43 9.50
N SER A 64 -21.32 10.72 10.62
CA SER A 64 -22.42 10.01 11.27
C SER A 64 -23.47 10.99 11.80
N SER A 65 -24.75 10.72 11.50
CA SER A 65 -25.88 11.48 12.05
C SER A 65 -26.12 11.23 13.54
N LYS A 66 -25.44 10.24 14.13
CA LYS A 66 -25.53 9.90 15.56
C LYS A 66 -24.22 10.29 16.25
N ILE A 67 -24.29 11.28 17.12
CA ILE A 67 -23.24 11.52 18.11
C ILE A 67 -23.38 10.42 19.15
N ARG A 68 -22.35 9.58 19.29
CA ARG A 68 -22.34 8.48 20.26
C ARG A 68 -21.27 8.73 21.32
N SER A 69 -21.59 8.42 22.57
CA SER A 69 -20.57 8.38 23.62
C SER A 69 -19.70 7.12 23.50
N VAL A 70 -18.56 7.09 24.20
CA VAL A 70 -17.69 5.91 24.24
C VAL A 70 -18.43 4.69 24.79
N ASP A 71 -19.22 4.87 25.86
CA ASP A 71 -19.98 3.80 26.49
C ASP A 71 -21.03 3.19 25.54
N GLU A 72 -21.73 4.03 24.76
CA GLU A 72 -22.71 3.58 23.76
C GLU A 72 -22.07 2.78 22.62
N ILE A 73 -20.85 3.15 22.21
CA ILE A 73 -20.10 2.41 21.18
C ILE A 73 -19.70 1.03 21.69
N ILE A 74 -19.26 0.95 22.95
CA ILE A 74 -18.85 -0.30 23.60
C ILE A 74 -20.07 -1.24 23.74
N GLU A 75 -21.19 -0.75 24.27
CA GLU A 75 -22.41 -1.56 24.43
C GLU A 75 -22.90 -2.08 23.07
N ALA A 76 -22.94 -1.22 22.05
CA ALA A 76 -23.29 -1.62 20.69
C ALA A 76 -22.32 -2.67 20.10
N ALA A 77 -21.04 -2.66 20.48
CA ALA A 77 -20.09 -3.68 20.07
C ALA A 77 -20.34 -5.03 20.78
N ILE A 78 -20.65 -5.00 22.09
CA ILE A 78 -20.98 -6.20 22.88
C ILE A 78 -22.23 -6.88 22.34
N VAL A 79 -23.30 -6.11 22.08
CA VAL A 79 -24.55 -6.63 21.51
C VAL A 79 -24.29 -7.27 20.13
N ARG A 80 -23.53 -6.61 19.25
CA ARG A 80 -23.18 -7.17 17.93
C ARG A 80 -22.40 -8.46 18.03
N LYS A 81 -21.50 -8.60 19.01
CA LYS A 81 -20.73 -9.83 19.23
C LYS A 81 -21.62 -10.96 19.75
N ARG A 82 -22.51 -10.69 20.71
CA ARG A 82 -23.48 -11.67 21.23
C ARG A 82 -24.38 -12.21 20.13
N ASN A 83 -24.93 -11.33 19.29
CA ASN A 83 -25.82 -11.71 18.18
C ASN A 83 -25.13 -12.49 17.06
N ARG A 84 -23.79 -12.44 16.97
CA ARG A 84 -23.03 -13.21 15.97
C ARG A 84 -22.71 -14.63 16.44
N ASN A 85 -22.80 -14.87 17.76
CA ASN A 85 -22.48 -16.14 18.41
C ASN A 85 -23.73 -16.92 18.86
N ALA A 86 -24.93 -16.35 18.64
CA ALA A 86 -26.22 -16.99 18.86
C ALA A 86 -26.78 -17.50 17.53
#